data_AF-A0A7C5EPX8-F1
#
_entry.id   AF-A0A7C5EPX8-F1
#
_cell.length_a   1.000
_cell.length_b   1.000
_cell.length_c   1.000
_cell.angle_alpha   90.00
_cell.angle_beta   90.00
_cell.angle_gamma   90.00
#
_symmetry.space_group_name_H-M   'P 1'
#
loop_
_entity.id
_entity.type
_entity.pdbx_description
1 polymer ?
#
loop_
_entity_poly.entity_id
_entity_poly.type
_entity_poly.pdbx_seq_one_letter_code
_entity_poly.pdbx_strand_id
1 'polypeptide(L)'
;MTIPALGPQTSANLRKPHRTIVEWAMRMVDKVRRWQPEREIVLVGDGSYAAVALGNHCRRLHGPVRLVSRLRLDARLYEFPGPRPQGKRGPKPKKGPRQPSLAHQLLDTQTQWQEWLIPWYGGQENKIEVVTGVSLWYRAREEPLPIRWVLIRCPEGRFKPQALFCTDTSVAARHIVLWFIARWNIEVTFEELRAHLGFETQRQWSDRAIARTTPCLFGLFSLVVVMAKTLHPDTLPIRQTSWYWKEEPTFSDALAAVRSDLWHGANYSTSAQEADCISIPQAALHSLVEVACYST
;
A
#
# COMPACT_ATOMS: atom_id res chain seq x y z
N MET A 1 5.56 9.29 6.96
CA MET A 1 4.77 10.15 7.88
C MET A 1 3.85 9.24 8.67
N THR A 2 3.95 9.23 10.00
CA THR A 2 3.05 8.45 10.87
C THR A 2 2.17 9.42 11.66
N ILE A 3 0.91 9.06 11.85
CA ILE A 3 -0.06 9.89 12.58
C ILE A 3 -0.83 9.00 13.55
N PRO A 4 -0.84 9.30 14.86
CA PRO A 4 -1.69 8.59 15.81
C PRO A 4 -3.15 9.00 15.58
N ALA A 5 -3.97 8.06 15.10
CA ALA A 5 -5.41 8.25 14.95
C ALA A 5 -6.12 7.96 16.28
N LEU A 6 -6.29 9.01 17.09
CA LEU A 6 -6.89 8.89 18.42
C LEU A 6 -8.41 8.65 18.34
N GLY A 7 -8.91 7.72 19.16
CA GLY A 7 -10.34 7.51 19.33
C GLY A 7 -11.06 8.74 19.92
N PRO A 8 -12.40 8.83 19.82
CA PRO A 8 -13.16 9.98 20.32
C PRO A 8 -12.94 10.25 21.81
N GLN A 9 -13.00 9.20 22.63
CA GLN A 9 -12.81 9.28 24.09
C GLN A 9 -11.40 9.76 24.44
N THR A 10 -10.38 9.16 23.84
CA THR A 10 -8.97 9.57 24.04
C THR A 10 -8.73 11.01 23.58
N SER A 11 -9.32 11.41 22.46
CA SER A 11 -9.23 12.78 21.96
C SER A 11 -9.87 13.78 22.93
N ALA A 12 -11.04 13.45 23.48
CA ALA A 12 -11.71 14.27 24.48
C ALA A 12 -10.88 14.41 25.76
N ASN A 13 -10.36 13.29 26.29
CA ASN A 13 -9.50 13.28 27.48
C ASN A 13 -8.25 14.15 27.29
N LEU A 14 -7.65 14.10 26.09
CA LEU A 14 -6.48 14.90 25.74
C LEU A 14 -6.82 16.32 25.25
N ARG A 15 -8.10 16.71 25.25
CA ARG A 15 -8.61 18.00 24.74
C ARG A 15 -8.12 18.32 23.31
N LYS A 16 -8.07 17.30 22.46
CA LYS A 16 -7.69 17.40 21.04
C LYS A 16 -8.91 17.21 20.15
N PRO A 17 -8.98 17.91 19.00
CA PRO A 17 -10.04 17.69 18.03
C PRO A 17 -9.96 16.26 17.49
N HIS A 18 -11.03 15.49 17.68
CA HIS A 18 -11.13 14.16 17.09
C HIS A 18 -11.18 14.26 15.57
N ARG A 19 -10.52 13.30 14.90
CA ARG A 19 -10.58 13.11 13.46
C ARG A 19 -10.68 11.63 13.15
N THR A 20 -11.54 11.31 12.21
CA THR A 20 -11.67 9.98 11.63
C THR A 20 -10.41 9.62 10.83
N ILE A 21 -10.20 8.33 10.59
CA ILE A 21 -9.12 7.84 9.71
C ILE A 21 -9.22 8.43 8.29
N VAL A 22 -10.43 8.69 7.81
CA VAL A 22 -10.69 9.29 6.49
C VAL A 22 -10.22 10.74 6.44
N GLU A 23 -10.51 11.53 7.49
CA GLU A 23 -10.04 12.91 7.58
C GLU A 23 -8.52 13.00 7.72
N TRP A 24 -7.91 12.05 8.44
CA TRP A 24 -6.45 11.93 8.48
C TRP A 24 -5.88 11.57 7.10
N ALA A 25 -6.49 10.63 6.38
CA ALA A 25 -6.09 10.29 5.02
C ALA A 25 -6.14 11.50 4.09
N MET A 26 -7.22 12.31 4.13
CA MET A 26 -7.32 13.55 3.35
C MET A 26 -6.13 14.48 3.61
N ARG A 27 -5.78 14.70 4.88
CA ARG A 27 -4.64 15.55 5.26
C ARG A 27 -3.30 14.99 4.80
N MET A 28 -3.13 13.67 4.87
CA MET A 28 -1.91 13.01 4.39
C MET A 28 -1.79 13.17 2.88
N VAL A 29 -2.88 12.94 2.14
CA VAL A 29 -2.93 13.12 0.68
C VAL A 29 -2.60 14.57 0.30
N ASP A 30 -3.18 15.56 0.98
CA ASP A 30 -2.87 16.98 0.74
C ASP A 30 -1.38 17.25 0.89
N LYS A 31 -0.75 16.67 1.92
CA LYS A 31 0.66 16.88 2.20
C LYS A 31 1.55 16.19 1.17
N VAL A 32 1.24 14.96 0.77
CA VAL A 32 1.97 14.26 -0.31
C VAL A 32 1.80 14.99 -1.65
N ARG A 33 0.59 15.43 -1.99
CA ARG A 33 0.32 16.21 -3.20
C ARG A 33 1.07 17.54 -3.23
N ARG A 34 1.27 18.20 -2.09
CA ARG A 34 2.10 19.41 -2.00
C ARG A 34 3.58 19.12 -2.21
N TRP A 35 4.08 18.00 -1.67
CA TRP A 35 5.48 17.61 -1.83
C TRP A 35 5.84 17.14 -3.23
N GLN A 36 4.88 16.53 -3.90
CA GLN A 36 4.99 16.06 -5.27
C GLN A 36 3.85 16.75 -6.02
N PRO A 37 4.01 17.95 -6.62
CA PRO A 37 2.90 18.70 -7.24
C PRO A 37 2.50 18.22 -8.64
N GLU A 38 3.43 17.63 -9.38
CA GLU A 38 3.20 17.21 -10.78
C GLU A 38 3.11 15.69 -10.97
N ARG A 39 3.57 14.90 -9.99
CA ARG A 39 3.58 13.45 -10.08
C ARG A 39 2.16 12.87 -10.14
N GLU A 40 1.92 11.85 -10.94
CA GLU A 40 0.70 11.07 -10.79
C GLU A 40 0.73 10.29 -9.45
N ILE A 41 -0.40 10.30 -8.73
CA ILE A 41 -0.51 9.63 -7.43
C ILE A 41 -1.73 8.72 -7.45
N VAL A 42 -1.49 7.45 -7.12
CA VAL A 42 -2.53 6.46 -6.84
C VAL A 42 -2.50 6.16 -5.34
N LEU A 43 -3.56 6.55 -4.64
CA LEU A 43 -3.78 6.20 -3.25
C LEU A 43 -4.50 4.84 -3.20
N VAL A 44 -3.86 3.84 -2.61
CA VAL A 44 -4.46 2.51 -2.41
C VAL A 44 -4.75 2.31 -0.93
N GLY A 45 -6.00 1.98 -0.58
CA GLY A 45 -6.44 1.75 0.79
C GLY A 45 -7.30 0.50 0.95
N ASP A 46 -7.42 0.00 2.17
CA ASP A 46 -8.40 -1.03 2.51
C ASP A 46 -9.85 -0.51 2.44
N GLY A 47 -10.82 -1.33 2.83
CA GLY A 47 -12.24 -0.96 2.80
C GLY A 47 -12.63 0.15 3.78
N SER A 48 -11.82 0.47 4.78
CA SER A 48 -12.08 1.57 5.72
C SER A 48 -11.89 2.95 5.06
N TYR A 49 -11.09 3.01 3.99
CA TYR A 49 -10.90 4.18 3.13
C TYR A 49 -11.92 4.27 1.97
N ALA A 50 -12.88 3.34 1.90
CA ALA A 50 -13.98 3.39 0.95
C ALA A 50 -15.00 4.45 1.41
N ALA A 51 -14.66 5.71 1.21
CA ALA A 51 -15.47 6.87 1.56
C ALA A 51 -15.65 7.78 0.34
N VAL A 52 -16.90 8.10 0.01
CA VAL A 52 -17.25 9.04 -1.07
C VAL A 52 -16.63 10.40 -0.82
N ALA A 53 -16.62 10.87 0.44
CA ALA A 53 -15.95 12.10 0.83
C ALA A 53 -14.45 12.09 0.49
N LEU A 54 -13.73 10.99 0.79
CA LEU A 54 -12.31 10.85 0.45
C LEU A 54 -12.08 10.86 -1.06
N GLY A 55 -12.90 10.13 -1.82
CA GLY A 55 -12.80 10.09 -3.27
C GLY A 55 -13.04 11.45 -3.92
N ASN A 56 -14.06 12.19 -3.47
CA ASN A 56 -14.30 13.56 -3.94
C ASN A 56 -13.18 14.53 -3.52
N HIS A 57 -12.65 14.40 -2.31
CA HIS A 57 -11.49 15.18 -1.87
C HIS A 57 -10.30 14.96 -2.80
N CYS A 58 -9.94 13.70 -3.08
CA CYS A 58 -8.84 13.35 -3.97
C CYS A 58 -9.03 13.89 -5.41
N ARG A 59 -10.26 13.86 -5.94
CA ARG A 59 -10.57 14.37 -7.28
C ARG A 59 -10.51 15.89 -7.41
N ARG A 60 -10.74 16.62 -6.32
CA ARG A 60 -10.78 18.10 -6.32
C ARG A 60 -9.41 18.76 -6.15
N LEU A 61 -8.37 17.98 -5.88
CA LEU A 61 -7.00 18.50 -5.81
C LEU A 61 -6.54 18.98 -7.19
N HIS A 62 -5.69 20.01 -7.21
CA HIS A 62 -5.13 20.59 -8.46
C HIS A 62 -4.48 19.54 -9.37
N GLY A 63 -3.78 18.56 -8.78
CA GLY A 63 -3.40 17.32 -9.44
C GLY A 63 -4.22 16.17 -8.86
N PRO A 64 -5.32 15.74 -9.52
CA PRO A 64 -6.23 14.73 -8.98
C PRO A 64 -5.49 13.46 -8.56
N VAL A 65 -5.85 12.95 -7.38
CA VAL A 65 -5.31 11.69 -6.86
C VAL A 65 -6.31 10.57 -7.16
N ARG A 66 -5.82 9.47 -7.74
CA ARG A 66 -6.65 8.30 -8.02
C ARG A 66 -6.78 7.49 -6.74
N LEU A 67 -7.97 7.35 -6.19
CA LEU A 67 -8.22 6.51 -5.01
C LEU A 67 -8.67 5.13 -5.47
N VAL A 68 -7.97 4.10 -5.00
CA VAL A 68 -8.29 2.68 -5.17
C VAL A 68 -8.55 2.06 -3.81
N SER A 69 -9.69 1.39 -3.64
CA SER A 69 -10.01 0.73 -2.38
C SER A 69 -11.06 -0.37 -2.57
N ARG A 70 -11.22 -1.22 -1.55
CA ARG A 70 -12.26 -2.25 -1.52
C ARG A 70 -13.63 -1.60 -1.37
N LEU A 71 -14.50 -1.82 -2.36
CA LEU A 71 -15.89 -1.40 -2.33
C LEU A 71 -16.75 -2.47 -1.63
N ARG A 72 -17.74 -2.04 -0.86
CA ARG A 72 -18.73 -2.97 -0.31
C ARG A 72 -19.65 -3.49 -1.40
N LEU A 73 -20.02 -4.77 -1.34
CA LEU A 73 -20.93 -5.38 -2.32
C LEU A 73 -22.35 -4.80 -2.30
N ASP A 74 -22.76 -4.22 -1.17
CA ASP A 74 -24.04 -3.52 -0.98
C ASP A 74 -23.96 -2.01 -1.27
N ALA A 75 -22.84 -1.53 -1.84
CA ALA A 75 -22.68 -0.12 -2.19
C ALA A 75 -23.84 0.37 -3.10
N ARG A 76 -24.35 1.57 -2.81
CA ARG A 76 -25.46 2.16 -3.56
C ARG A 76 -24.93 2.82 -4.83
N LEU A 77 -24.98 2.05 -5.92
CA LEU A 77 -24.61 2.49 -7.26
C LEU A 77 -25.82 3.01 -8.02
N TYR A 78 -25.59 4.04 -8.83
CA TYR A 78 -26.60 4.71 -9.63
C TYR A 78 -26.06 4.93 -11.04
N GLU A 79 -26.97 5.03 -11.99
CA GLU A 79 -26.63 5.54 -13.32
C GLU A 79 -26.26 7.03 -13.28
N PHE A 80 -25.60 7.50 -14.32
CA PHE A 80 -25.40 8.93 -14.53
C PHE A 80 -26.75 9.63 -14.76
N PRO A 81 -26.89 10.89 -14.34
CA PRO A 81 -28.13 11.63 -14.58
C PRO A 81 -28.41 11.72 -16.08
N GLY A 82 -29.63 11.36 -16.48
CA GLY A 82 -30.08 11.46 -17.87
C GLY A 82 -30.24 12.92 -18.35
N PRO A 83 -30.59 13.11 -19.63
CA PRO A 83 -30.82 14.44 -20.21
C PRO A 83 -31.92 15.20 -19.45
N ARG A 84 -31.79 16.53 -19.45
CA ARG A 84 -32.68 17.42 -18.69
C ARG A 84 -34.13 17.26 -19.18
N PRO A 85 -35.10 17.03 -18.28
CA PRO A 85 -36.51 17.15 -18.62
C PRO A 85 -36.82 18.59 -19.01
N GLN A 86 -37.28 18.80 -20.25
CA GLN A 86 -37.64 20.13 -20.75
C GLN A 86 -38.80 20.71 -19.91
N GLY A 87 -38.75 22.02 -19.62
CA GLY A 87 -39.86 22.73 -18.97
C GLY A 87 -40.04 22.55 -17.45
N LYS A 88 -39.34 21.62 -16.79
CA LYS A 88 -39.44 21.47 -15.32
C LYS A 88 -38.50 22.44 -14.59
N ARG A 89 -39.08 23.28 -13.71
CA ARG A 89 -38.33 24.10 -12.74
C ARG A 89 -37.87 23.23 -11.58
N GLY A 90 -36.59 23.30 -11.22
CA GLY A 90 -36.02 22.57 -10.08
C GLY A 90 -34.51 22.31 -10.21
N PRO A 91 -33.87 21.84 -9.12
CA PRO A 91 -32.46 21.45 -9.15
C PRO A 91 -32.18 20.35 -10.17
N LYS A 92 -31.04 20.42 -10.85
CA LYS A 92 -30.61 19.37 -11.80
C LYS A 92 -30.47 18.03 -11.05
N PRO A 93 -30.99 16.91 -11.60
CA PRO A 93 -30.75 15.59 -11.03
C PRO A 93 -29.25 15.33 -10.93
N LYS A 94 -28.78 14.95 -9.74
CA LYS A 94 -27.35 14.66 -9.52
C LYS A 94 -26.99 13.21 -9.87
N LYS A 95 -27.99 12.34 -10.06
CA LYS A 95 -27.84 10.89 -10.32
C LYS A 95 -29.06 10.36 -11.06
N GLY A 96 -28.89 9.25 -11.77
CA GLY A 96 -29.94 8.48 -12.43
C GLY A 96 -30.59 7.43 -11.51
N PRO A 97 -31.31 6.46 -12.09
CA PRO A 97 -31.91 5.35 -11.34
C PRO A 97 -30.87 4.52 -10.60
N ARG A 98 -31.32 3.80 -9.56
CA ARG A 98 -30.47 2.91 -8.77
C ARG A 98 -30.16 1.65 -9.58
N GLN A 99 -28.89 1.29 -9.64
CA GLN A 99 -28.44 0.03 -10.23
C GLN A 99 -28.58 -1.14 -9.24
N PRO A 100 -28.64 -2.39 -9.71
CA PRO A 100 -28.52 -3.56 -8.85
C PRO A 100 -27.25 -3.50 -7.99
N SER A 101 -27.29 -4.10 -6.80
CA SER A 101 -26.09 -4.18 -5.96
C SER A 101 -25.06 -5.12 -6.59
N LEU A 102 -23.78 -4.95 -6.24
CA LEU A 102 -22.74 -5.88 -6.69
C LEU A 102 -22.92 -7.27 -6.07
N ALA A 103 -23.52 -7.34 -4.88
CA ALA A 103 -23.96 -8.62 -4.30
C ALA A 103 -25.04 -9.31 -5.16
N HIS A 104 -25.95 -8.56 -5.78
CA HIS A 104 -26.91 -9.14 -6.73
C HIS A 104 -26.21 -9.58 -8.01
N GLN A 105 -25.35 -8.74 -8.60
CA GLN A 105 -24.57 -9.12 -9.80
C GLN A 105 -23.70 -10.36 -9.59
N LEU A 106 -23.16 -10.55 -8.38
CA LEU A 106 -22.36 -11.73 -8.03
C LEU A 106 -23.16 -13.04 -8.15
N LEU A 107 -24.46 -13.00 -7.86
CA LEU A 107 -25.36 -14.16 -7.85
C LEU A 107 -26.15 -14.31 -9.16
N ASP A 108 -26.18 -13.27 -9.99
CA ASP A 108 -26.90 -13.25 -11.25
C ASP A 108 -26.24 -14.19 -12.26
N THR A 109 -27.02 -15.14 -12.78
CA THR A 109 -26.58 -16.13 -13.78
C THR A 109 -26.34 -15.53 -15.15
N GLN A 110 -26.86 -14.32 -15.41
CA GLN A 110 -26.63 -13.58 -16.66
C GLN A 110 -25.34 -12.75 -16.64
N THR A 111 -24.67 -12.63 -15.50
CA THR A 111 -23.42 -11.89 -15.39
C THR A 111 -22.33 -12.56 -16.24
N GLN A 112 -21.83 -11.83 -17.24
CA GLN A 112 -20.74 -12.29 -18.10
C GLN A 112 -19.39 -12.02 -17.44
N TRP A 113 -18.78 -13.08 -16.93
CA TRP A 113 -17.46 -13.03 -16.30
C TRP A 113 -16.35 -13.13 -17.33
N GLN A 114 -15.30 -12.34 -17.14
CA GLN A 114 -14.06 -12.42 -17.90
C GLN A 114 -13.00 -13.15 -17.06
N GLU A 115 -12.34 -14.14 -17.63
CA GLU A 115 -11.26 -14.85 -16.94
C GLU A 115 -9.92 -14.16 -17.17
N TRP A 116 -9.20 -13.85 -16.09
CA TRP A 116 -7.85 -13.28 -16.13
C TRP A 116 -6.87 -14.14 -15.33
N LEU A 117 -5.64 -14.22 -15.83
CA LEU A 117 -4.47 -14.60 -15.06
C LEU A 117 -3.77 -13.33 -14.56
N ILE A 118 -3.53 -13.29 -13.25
CA ILE A 118 -2.88 -12.16 -12.59
C ILE A 118 -1.80 -12.65 -11.63
N PRO A 119 -0.69 -11.90 -11.51
CA PRO A 119 0.27 -12.14 -10.45
C PRO A 119 -0.41 -11.89 -9.09
N TRP A 120 -0.25 -12.84 -8.19
CA TRP A 120 -0.79 -12.82 -6.84
C TRP A 120 0.33 -12.88 -5.81
N TYR A 121 -0.04 -12.90 -4.52
CA TYR A 121 0.93 -13.00 -3.44
C TYR A 121 1.79 -14.26 -3.54
N GLY A 122 3.08 -14.12 -3.22
CA GLY A 122 4.03 -15.24 -3.22
C GLY A 122 4.49 -15.69 -4.62
N GLY A 123 4.46 -14.79 -5.61
CA GLY A 123 4.96 -15.08 -6.97
C GLY A 123 4.06 -16.01 -7.80
N GLN A 124 2.90 -16.40 -7.28
CA GLN A 124 1.98 -17.29 -7.98
C GLN A 124 1.05 -16.51 -8.90
N GLU A 125 0.81 -17.04 -10.10
CA GLU A 125 -0.33 -16.60 -10.89
C GLU A 125 -1.62 -17.20 -10.32
N ASN A 126 -2.67 -16.39 -10.27
CA ASN A 126 -3.99 -16.83 -9.85
C ASN A 126 -5.00 -16.55 -10.95
N LYS A 127 -5.82 -17.55 -11.26
CA LYS A 127 -6.97 -17.39 -12.15
C LYS A 127 -8.08 -16.71 -11.38
N ILE A 128 -8.60 -15.61 -11.94
CA ILE A 128 -9.73 -14.90 -11.37
C ILE A 128 -10.77 -14.64 -12.44
N GLU A 129 -12.02 -14.54 -12.01
CA GLU A 129 -13.11 -14.08 -12.83
C GLU A 129 -13.46 -12.63 -12.45
N VAL A 130 -13.67 -11.79 -13.46
CA VAL A 130 -13.87 -10.37 -13.30
C VAL A 130 -15.08 -9.88 -14.08
N VAL A 131 -15.85 -9.00 -13.45
CA VAL A 131 -16.81 -8.12 -14.12
C VAL A 131 -16.58 -6.69 -13.65
N THR A 132 -16.76 -5.72 -14.55
CA THR A 132 -16.48 -4.31 -14.27
C THR A 132 -17.52 -3.40 -14.90
N GLY A 133 -17.72 -2.24 -14.31
CA GLY A 133 -18.60 -1.21 -14.84
C GLY A 133 -18.24 0.16 -14.32
N VAL A 134 -18.92 1.17 -14.85
CA VAL A 134 -18.79 2.57 -14.42
C VAL A 134 -20.14 3.03 -13.89
N SER A 135 -20.13 3.58 -12.69
CA SER A 135 -21.35 4.00 -11.99
C SER A 135 -21.11 5.25 -11.15
N LEU A 136 -22.19 5.93 -10.78
CA LEU A 136 -22.17 6.93 -9.71
C LEU A 136 -22.37 6.26 -8.35
N TRP A 137 -21.39 6.40 -7.47
CA TRP A 137 -21.52 6.03 -6.07
C TRP A 137 -22.03 7.22 -5.26
N TYR A 138 -23.12 7.02 -4.51
CA TYR A 138 -23.77 8.11 -3.78
C TYR A 138 -24.29 7.68 -2.41
N ARG A 139 -24.05 8.52 -1.41
CA ARG A 139 -24.74 8.49 -0.10
C ARG A 139 -25.44 9.82 0.13
N ALA A 140 -26.45 9.81 1.01
CA ALA A 140 -27.22 11.01 1.31
C ALA A 140 -26.30 12.13 1.83
N ARG A 141 -26.55 13.36 1.36
CA ARG A 141 -25.81 14.59 1.72
C ARG A 141 -24.37 14.66 1.20
N GLU A 142 -23.94 13.73 0.37
CA GLU A 142 -22.62 13.76 -0.29
C GLU A 142 -22.75 14.10 -1.78
N GLU A 143 -21.67 14.60 -2.39
CA GLU A 143 -21.61 14.71 -3.85
C GLU A 143 -21.47 13.31 -4.47
N PRO A 144 -22.23 12.95 -5.52
CA PRO A 144 -22.05 11.70 -6.24
C PRO A 144 -20.63 11.56 -6.78
N LEU A 145 -20.03 10.40 -6.57
CA LEU A 145 -18.67 10.09 -6.98
C LEU A 145 -18.71 9.10 -8.16
N PRO A 146 -18.32 9.50 -9.38
CA PRO A 146 -18.07 8.58 -10.47
C PRO A 146 -16.95 7.62 -10.08
N ILE A 147 -17.18 6.33 -10.27
CA ILE A 147 -16.18 5.30 -10.03
C ILE A 147 -16.23 4.28 -11.16
N ARG A 148 -15.07 3.71 -11.48
CA ARG A 148 -15.01 2.39 -12.09
C ARG A 148 -14.94 1.38 -10.96
N TRP A 149 -15.86 0.43 -10.93
CA TRP A 149 -15.83 -0.68 -9.98
C TRP A 149 -15.41 -1.96 -10.70
N VAL A 150 -14.79 -2.86 -9.96
CA VAL A 150 -14.32 -4.16 -10.44
C VAL A 150 -14.73 -5.20 -9.41
N LEU A 151 -15.62 -6.10 -9.79
CA LEU A 151 -16.04 -7.24 -8.96
C LEU A 151 -15.21 -8.45 -9.37
N ILE A 152 -14.54 -9.06 -8.39
CA ILE A 152 -13.64 -10.19 -8.61
C ILE A 152 -14.08 -11.39 -7.77
N ARG A 153 -13.97 -12.59 -8.34
CA ARG A 153 -14.11 -13.87 -7.62
C ARG A 153 -13.03 -14.85 -8.08
N CYS A 154 -12.73 -15.81 -7.23
CA CYS A 154 -11.77 -16.87 -7.51
C CYS A 154 -12.55 -18.18 -7.70
N PRO A 155 -12.54 -18.78 -8.90
CA PRO A 155 -13.16 -20.08 -9.14
C PRO A 155 -12.65 -21.16 -8.18
N GLU A 156 -11.35 -21.14 -7.86
CA GLU A 156 -10.71 -22.10 -6.95
C GLU A 156 -10.97 -21.80 -5.45
N GLY A 157 -11.73 -20.74 -5.12
CA GLY A 157 -12.12 -20.43 -3.75
C GLY A 157 -11.01 -19.90 -2.84
N ARG A 158 -9.85 -19.51 -3.39
CA ARG A 158 -8.70 -19.00 -2.60
C ARG A 158 -8.99 -17.70 -1.85
N PHE A 159 -9.95 -16.91 -2.32
CA PHE A 159 -10.43 -15.73 -1.61
C PHE A 159 -11.93 -15.53 -1.83
N LYS A 160 -12.58 -14.87 -0.87
CA LYS A 160 -14.01 -14.52 -0.95
C LYS A 160 -14.24 -13.45 -2.02
N PRO A 161 -15.32 -13.54 -2.82
CA PRO A 161 -15.66 -12.50 -3.79
C PRO A 161 -15.65 -11.11 -3.16
N GLN A 162 -15.09 -10.14 -3.88
CA GLN A 162 -14.92 -8.78 -3.38
C GLN A 162 -15.01 -7.78 -4.53
N ALA A 163 -15.45 -6.57 -4.21
CA ALA A 163 -15.43 -5.47 -5.16
C ALA A 163 -14.31 -4.49 -4.83
N LEU A 164 -13.71 -3.92 -5.86
CA LEU A 164 -12.76 -2.82 -5.81
C LEU A 164 -13.35 -1.63 -6.55
N PHE A 165 -12.84 -0.44 -6.30
CA PHE A 165 -13.17 0.74 -7.10
C PHE A 165 -11.95 1.62 -7.36
N CYS A 166 -12.02 2.41 -8.42
CA CYS A 166 -11.14 3.55 -8.68
C CYS A 166 -11.98 4.81 -8.94
N THR A 167 -11.54 5.96 -8.43
CA THR A 167 -12.18 7.27 -8.66
C THR A 167 -11.94 7.84 -10.06
N ASP A 168 -10.98 7.28 -10.80
CA ASP A 168 -10.75 7.60 -12.20
C ASP A 168 -11.41 6.53 -13.07
N THR A 169 -12.47 6.92 -13.78
CA THR A 169 -13.28 6.03 -14.62
C THR A 169 -12.61 5.69 -15.94
N SER A 170 -11.43 6.22 -16.24
CA SER A 170 -10.66 5.89 -17.45
C SER A 170 -9.70 4.71 -17.23
N VAL A 171 -9.26 4.48 -15.98
CA VAL A 171 -8.29 3.43 -15.62
C VAL A 171 -8.81 2.04 -15.99
N ALA A 172 -8.02 1.24 -16.69
CA ALA A 172 -8.39 -0.13 -17.02
C ALA A 172 -8.57 -0.99 -15.75
N ALA A 173 -9.61 -1.82 -15.72
CA ALA A 173 -9.97 -2.63 -14.56
C ALA A 173 -8.83 -3.54 -14.07
N ARG A 174 -8.00 -4.07 -14.98
CA ARG A 174 -6.82 -4.86 -14.64
C ARG A 174 -5.81 -4.07 -13.79
N HIS A 175 -5.56 -2.80 -14.09
CA HIS A 175 -4.67 -1.95 -13.27
C HIS A 175 -5.20 -1.72 -11.86
N ILE A 176 -6.53 -1.57 -11.71
CA ILE A 176 -7.17 -1.40 -10.40
C ILE A 176 -6.90 -2.63 -9.51
N VAL A 177 -7.02 -3.84 -10.09
CA VAL A 177 -6.73 -5.10 -9.40
C VAL A 177 -5.25 -5.19 -9.02
N LEU A 178 -4.34 -4.93 -9.97
CA LEU A 178 -2.89 -4.99 -9.74
C LEU A 178 -2.43 -4.00 -8.66
N TRP A 179 -2.92 -2.76 -8.69
CA TRP A 179 -2.62 -1.76 -7.66
C TRP A 179 -3.12 -2.20 -6.28
N PHE A 180 -4.31 -2.81 -6.21
CA PHE A 180 -4.84 -3.30 -4.95
C PHE A 180 -4.05 -4.48 -4.38
N ILE A 181 -3.52 -5.37 -5.22
CA ILE A 181 -2.63 -6.47 -4.82
C ILE A 181 -1.32 -5.90 -4.30
N ALA A 182 -0.71 -4.96 -5.02
CA ALA A 182 0.56 -4.33 -4.62
C ALA A 182 0.51 -3.66 -3.23
N ARG A 183 -0.69 -3.34 -2.72
CA ARG A 183 -0.90 -2.82 -1.35
C ARG A 183 -0.27 -3.72 -0.28
N TRP A 184 -0.28 -5.05 -0.45
CA TRP A 184 0.19 -5.98 0.57
C TRP A 184 1.66 -5.80 0.95
N ASN A 185 2.45 -5.17 0.08
CA ASN A 185 3.85 -4.80 0.37
C ASN A 185 3.99 -3.92 1.62
N ILE A 186 2.94 -3.15 2.00
CA ILE A 186 2.97 -2.38 3.24
C ILE A 186 2.93 -3.28 4.48
N GLU A 187 2.21 -4.41 4.41
CA GLU A 187 2.11 -5.36 5.52
C GLU A 187 3.46 -6.07 5.71
N VAL A 188 4.10 -6.48 4.60
CA VAL A 188 5.48 -7.01 4.61
C VAL A 188 6.44 -5.99 5.21
N THR A 189 6.34 -4.72 4.80
CA THR A 189 7.19 -3.65 5.35
C THR A 189 7.05 -3.53 6.87
N PHE A 190 5.82 -3.65 7.41
CA PHE A 190 5.60 -3.61 8.86
C PHE A 190 6.19 -4.82 9.57
N GLU A 191 6.04 -6.04 9.02
CA GLU A 191 6.64 -7.25 9.60
C GLU A 191 8.17 -7.14 9.63
N GLU A 192 8.79 -6.75 8.52
CA GLU A 192 10.25 -6.60 8.42
C GLU A 192 10.79 -5.50 9.36
N LEU A 193 10.07 -4.39 9.52
CA LEU A 193 10.40 -3.34 10.48
C LEU A 193 10.40 -3.83 11.93
N ARG A 194 9.41 -4.64 12.30
CA ARG A 194 9.34 -5.24 13.65
C ARG A 194 10.48 -6.23 13.87
N ALA A 195 10.71 -7.10 12.89
CA ALA A 195 11.69 -8.17 12.99
C ALA A 195 13.14 -7.66 13.02
N HIS A 196 13.46 -6.65 12.20
CA HIS A 196 14.87 -6.29 11.94
C HIS A 196 15.28 -4.90 12.42
N LEU A 197 14.33 -4.00 12.68
CA LEU A 197 14.63 -2.61 13.05
C LEU A 197 14.09 -2.21 14.43
N GLY A 198 13.63 -3.20 15.21
CA GLY A 198 13.19 -2.99 16.59
C GLY A 198 12.02 -2.03 16.73
N PHE A 199 11.09 -2.05 15.77
CA PHE A 199 9.97 -1.11 15.72
C PHE A 199 9.07 -1.19 16.97
N GLU A 200 8.77 -2.41 17.45
CA GLU A 200 7.92 -2.65 18.63
C GLU A 200 8.71 -2.92 19.91
N THR A 201 10.03 -3.12 19.82
CA THR A 201 10.90 -3.40 20.97
C THR A 201 11.58 -2.15 21.54
N GLN A 202 11.13 -0.95 21.13
CA GLN A 202 11.63 0.32 21.63
C GLN A 202 11.36 0.49 23.14
N ARG A 203 12.40 0.77 23.92
CA ARG A 203 12.30 1.02 25.37
C ARG A 203 12.17 2.51 25.72
N GLN A 204 11.47 3.27 24.87
CA GLN A 204 11.30 4.71 25.05
C GLN A 204 10.19 5.01 26.07
N TRP A 205 10.44 5.94 26.98
CA TRP A 205 9.53 6.25 28.11
C TRP A 205 8.56 7.41 27.86
N SER A 206 8.57 8.03 26.67
CA SER A 206 7.67 9.15 26.36
C SER A 206 7.09 9.09 24.96
N ASP A 207 5.83 9.53 24.82
CA ASP A 207 5.13 9.64 23.54
C ASP A 207 5.90 10.46 22.50
N ARG A 208 6.61 11.52 22.94
CA ARG A 208 7.41 12.38 22.06
C ARG A 208 8.63 11.65 21.50
N ALA A 209 9.28 10.80 22.30
CA ALA A 209 10.38 9.98 21.82
C ALA A 209 9.88 8.97 20.79
N ILE A 210 8.79 8.26 21.09
CA ILE A 210 8.16 7.29 20.17
C ILE A 210 7.77 7.97 18.85
N ALA A 211 7.14 9.15 18.92
CA ALA A 211 6.72 9.92 17.75
C ALA A 211 7.89 10.41 16.87
N ARG A 212 9.10 10.54 17.42
CA ARG A 212 10.32 10.91 16.67
C ARG A 212 11.01 9.68 16.09
N THR A 213 11.18 8.63 16.87
CA THR A 213 11.92 7.44 16.46
C THR A 213 11.16 6.64 15.40
N THR A 214 9.84 6.55 15.50
CA THR A 214 9.01 5.80 14.55
C THR A 214 9.23 6.24 13.10
N PRO A 215 9.06 7.52 12.70
CA PRO A 215 9.38 7.96 11.34
C PRO A 215 10.83 7.68 10.91
N CYS A 216 11.80 7.78 11.82
CA CYS A 216 13.20 7.52 11.52
C CYS A 216 13.44 6.05 11.17
N LEU A 217 12.78 5.10 11.83
CA LEU A 217 12.89 3.68 11.47
C LEU A 217 12.31 3.38 10.09
N PHE A 218 11.15 3.96 9.75
CA PHE A 218 10.60 3.85 8.38
C PHE A 218 11.54 4.49 7.34
N GLY A 219 12.18 5.61 7.70
CA GLY A 219 13.19 6.25 6.87
C GLY A 219 14.43 5.35 6.68
N LEU A 220 14.91 4.73 7.74
CA LEU A 220 16.04 3.80 7.71
C LEU A 220 15.74 2.57 6.84
N PHE A 221 14.54 1.97 6.98
CA PHE A 221 14.09 0.90 6.10
C PHE A 221 14.17 1.33 4.63
N SER A 222 13.63 2.51 4.31
CA SER A 222 13.64 3.05 2.95
C SER A 222 15.06 3.27 2.44
N LEU A 223 15.95 3.79 3.28
CA LEU A 223 17.35 4.04 2.95
C LEU A 223 18.08 2.72 2.65
N VAL A 224 17.91 1.70 3.50
CA VAL A 224 18.50 0.37 3.30
C VAL A 224 18.04 -0.23 1.97
N VAL A 225 16.75 -0.16 1.64
CA VAL A 225 16.23 -0.68 0.36
C VAL A 225 16.83 0.07 -0.83
N VAL A 226 16.94 1.40 -0.76
CA VAL A 226 17.54 2.21 -1.84
C VAL A 226 19.03 1.91 -1.99
N MET A 227 19.77 1.84 -0.88
CA MET A 227 21.19 1.49 -0.87
C MET A 227 21.42 0.09 -1.45
N ALA A 228 20.66 -0.91 -0.99
CA ALA A 228 20.74 -2.28 -1.50
C ALA A 228 20.54 -2.32 -3.02
N LYS A 229 19.54 -1.61 -3.56
CA LYS A 229 19.31 -1.52 -5.01
C LYS A 229 20.41 -0.78 -5.78
N THR A 230 21.11 0.15 -5.13
CA THR A 230 22.14 0.98 -5.77
C THR A 230 23.49 0.27 -5.75
N LEU A 231 23.82 -0.41 -4.65
CA LEU A 231 25.06 -1.16 -4.45
C LEU A 231 25.03 -2.53 -5.15
N HIS A 232 23.84 -3.14 -5.23
CA HIS A 232 23.63 -4.44 -5.88
C HIS A 232 22.54 -4.33 -6.97
N PRO A 233 22.84 -3.69 -8.12
CA PRO A 233 21.86 -3.46 -9.17
C PRO A 233 21.39 -4.74 -9.86
N ASP A 234 22.27 -5.73 -9.99
CA ASP A 234 21.99 -6.98 -10.74
C ASP A 234 21.49 -8.10 -9.81
N THR A 235 22.18 -8.32 -8.70
CA THR A 235 21.90 -9.45 -7.80
C THR A 235 22.27 -9.12 -6.36
N LEU A 236 21.31 -9.27 -5.45
CA LEU A 236 21.54 -9.21 -4.00
C LEU A 236 22.03 -10.57 -3.49
N PRO A 237 23.03 -10.60 -2.58
CA PRO A 237 23.42 -11.84 -1.91
C PRO A 237 22.26 -12.41 -1.09
N ILE A 238 21.94 -13.68 -1.30
CA ILE A 238 20.83 -14.37 -0.61
C ILE A 238 21.43 -15.40 0.36
N ARG A 239 21.15 -15.24 1.66
CA ARG A 239 21.54 -16.26 2.63
C ARG A 239 20.58 -17.44 2.59
N GLN A 240 21.03 -18.58 2.10
CA GLN A 240 20.23 -19.80 2.07
C GLN A 240 20.53 -20.70 3.27
N THR A 241 19.55 -21.49 3.70
CA THR A 241 19.75 -22.56 4.70
C THR A 241 19.41 -23.90 4.08
N SER A 242 20.00 -24.98 4.60
CA SER A 242 19.81 -26.33 4.05
C SER A 242 18.35 -26.83 4.10
N TRP A 243 17.51 -26.21 4.94
CA TRP A 243 16.09 -26.57 5.10
C TRP A 243 15.13 -25.55 4.51
N TYR A 244 15.62 -24.40 4.02
CA TYR A 244 14.78 -23.35 3.44
C TYR A 244 15.47 -22.72 2.23
N TRP A 245 15.01 -23.13 1.05
CA TRP A 245 15.42 -22.55 -0.21
C TRP A 245 14.57 -21.30 -0.50
N LYS A 246 15.24 -20.16 -0.71
CA LYS A 246 14.60 -18.94 -1.19
C LYS A 246 15.21 -18.50 -2.51
N GLU A 247 14.36 -18.09 -3.43
CA GLU A 247 14.71 -17.62 -4.77
C GLU A 247 14.80 -16.09 -4.84
N GLU A 248 14.10 -15.39 -3.94
CA GLU A 248 14.07 -13.93 -3.89
C GLU A 248 14.75 -13.41 -2.60
N PRO A 249 15.47 -12.27 -2.68
CA PRO A 249 16.08 -11.64 -1.52
C PRO A 249 15.02 -11.02 -0.60
N THR A 250 15.22 -11.14 0.72
CA THR A 250 14.36 -10.49 1.73
C THR A 250 14.98 -9.18 2.23
N PHE A 251 14.24 -8.43 3.06
CA PHE A 251 14.80 -7.22 3.66
C PHE A 251 15.99 -7.53 4.59
N SER A 252 15.99 -8.68 5.28
CA SER A 252 17.14 -9.14 6.06
C SER A 252 18.41 -9.30 5.20
N ASP A 253 18.30 -9.83 3.98
CA ASP A 253 19.43 -9.91 3.05
C ASP A 253 19.90 -8.53 2.61
N ALA A 254 18.96 -7.64 2.24
CA ALA A 254 19.28 -6.27 1.88
C ALA A 254 19.99 -5.52 3.02
N LEU A 255 19.54 -5.70 4.26
CA LEU A 255 20.15 -5.11 5.44
C LEU A 255 21.55 -5.67 5.69
N ALA A 256 21.73 -6.99 5.58
CA ALA A 256 23.02 -7.64 5.76
C ALA A 256 24.03 -7.21 4.67
N ALA A 257 23.60 -7.14 3.41
CA ALA A 257 24.43 -6.71 2.30
C ALA A 257 24.90 -5.26 2.47
N VAL A 258 23.97 -4.34 2.78
CA VAL A 258 24.31 -2.93 3.06
C VAL A 258 25.25 -2.79 4.26
N ARG A 259 25.05 -3.58 5.35
CA ARG A 259 25.97 -3.59 6.49
C ARG A 259 27.36 -4.07 6.09
N SER A 260 27.44 -5.14 5.30
CA SER A 260 28.70 -5.68 4.80
C SER A 260 29.48 -4.61 4.03
N ASP A 261 28.84 -3.93 3.08
CA ASP A 261 29.50 -2.88 2.28
C ASP A 261 29.98 -1.71 3.14
N LEU A 262 29.16 -1.25 4.08
CA LEU A 262 29.52 -0.15 4.98
C LEU A 262 30.70 -0.52 5.89
N TRP A 263 30.74 -1.76 6.39
CA TRP A 263 31.82 -2.22 7.26
C TRP A 263 33.10 -2.53 6.49
N HIS A 264 33.00 -3.04 5.26
CA HIS A 264 34.18 -3.20 4.41
C HIS A 264 34.80 -1.82 4.08
N GLY A 265 33.98 -0.83 3.72
CA GLY A 265 34.44 0.53 3.46
C GLY A 265 35.09 1.19 4.68
N ALA A 266 34.57 0.95 5.89
CA ALA A 266 35.09 1.53 7.13
C ALA A 266 36.39 0.87 7.64
N ASN A 267 36.58 -0.43 7.41
CA ASN A 267 37.71 -1.17 7.99
C ASN A 267 38.91 -1.32 7.03
N TYR A 268 38.71 -1.28 5.71
CA TYR A 268 39.77 -1.60 4.74
C TYR A 268 40.27 -0.42 3.91
N SER A 269 39.73 0.78 4.09
CA SER A 269 40.14 1.96 3.30
C SER A 269 41.54 2.49 3.63
N THR A 270 42.14 2.08 4.75
CA THR A 270 43.49 2.47 5.18
C THR A 270 44.45 1.29 5.39
N SER A 271 44.02 0.05 5.14
CA SER A 271 44.87 -1.14 5.29
C SER A 271 45.59 -1.47 3.99
N ALA A 272 46.86 -1.90 4.08
CA ALA A 272 47.59 -2.45 2.94
C ALA A 272 46.87 -3.71 2.41
N GLN A 273 46.79 -3.86 1.08
CA GLN A 273 46.18 -5.03 0.42
C GLN A 273 46.98 -6.32 0.64
N GLU A 274 48.28 -6.21 0.91
CA GLU A 274 49.16 -7.31 1.30
C GLU A 274 49.65 -7.05 2.73
N ALA A 275 49.15 -7.82 3.68
CA ALA A 275 49.58 -7.75 5.07
C ALA A 275 50.72 -8.76 5.30
N ASP A 276 51.82 -8.30 5.89
CA ASP A 276 52.97 -9.16 6.26
C ASP A 276 52.60 -10.25 7.28
N CYS A 277 51.45 -10.12 7.96
CA CYS A 277 50.95 -11.09 8.93
C CYS A 277 49.40 -11.07 8.98
N ILE A 278 48.78 -12.25 8.99
CA ILE A 278 47.33 -12.45 9.09
C ILE A 278 47.00 -13.03 10.47
N SER A 279 46.59 -12.20 11.42
CA SER A 279 46.27 -12.62 12.80
C SER A 279 44.98 -13.44 12.90
N ILE A 280 44.04 -13.26 11.98
CA ILE A 280 42.77 -14.01 11.93
C ILE A 280 42.65 -14.58 10.52
N PRO A 281 42.49 -15.91 10.35
CA PRO A 281 42.27 -16.50 9.04
C PRO A 281 41.10 -15.83 8.33
N GLN A 282 41.29 -15.44 7.08
CA GLN A 282 40.31 -14.62 6.35
C GLN A 282 38.93 -15.29 6.26
N ALA A 283 38.88 -16.62 6.15
CA ALA A 283 37.64 -17.38 6.20
C ALA A 283 36.90 -17.21 7.54
N ALA A 284 37.62 -17.25 8.67
CA ALA A 284 37.02 -17.07 9.99
C ALA A 284 36.52 -15.63 10.18
N LEU A 285 37.28 -14.63 9.73
CA LEU A 285 36.86 -13.23 9.76
C LEU A 285 35.61 -13.02 8.89
N HIS A 286 35.57 -13.58 7.68
CA HIS A 286 34.42 -13.50 6.78
C HIS A 286 33.17 -14.10 7.42
N SER A 287 33.27 -15.29 8.02
CA SER A 287 32.14 -15.91 8.73
C SER A 287 31.65 -15.06 9.92
N LEU A 288 32.56 -14.44 10.69
CA LEU A 288 32.16 -13.55 11.80
C LEU A 288 31.45 -12.29 11.31
N VAL A 289 31.97 -11.67 10.25
CA VAL A 289 31.35 -10.50 9.61
C VAL A 289 29.97 -10.87 9.06
N GLU A 290 29.86 -12.00 8.37
CA GLU A 290 28.59 -12.49 7.85
C GLU A 290 27.55 -12.69 8.96
N VAL A 291 27.93 -13.36 10.06
CA VAL A 291 27.06 -13.55 11.23
C VAL A 291 26.61 -12.21 11.81
N ALA A 292 27.53 -11.24 11.94
CA ALA A 292 27.22 -9.91 12.44
C ALA A 292 26.32 -9.11 11.49
N CYS A 293 26.49 -9.24 10.16
CA CYS A 293 25.64 -8.55 9.19
C CYS A 293 24.18 -8.99 9.31
N TYR A 294 23.93 -10.27 9.64
CA TYR A 294 22.61 -10.86 9.81
C TYR A 294 22.03 -10.77 11.24
N SER A 295 22.70 -10.11 12.19
CA SER A 295 22.18 -9.97 13.56
C SER A 295 20.99 -9.01 13.64
N THR A 296 19.95 -9.38 14.40
CA THR A 296 18.76 -8.55 14.69
C THR A 296 18.80 -7.93 16.07
#